data_AF-A0A2V8UZQ2-F1
#
_entry.id   AF-A0A2V8UZQ2-F1
#
_cell.length_a   1.000
_cell.length_b   1.000
_cell.length_c   1.000
_cell.angle_alpha   90.00
_cell.angle_beta   90.00
_cell.angle_gamma   90.00
#
_symmetry.space_group_name_H-M   'P 1'
#
loop_
_entity.id
_entity.type
_entity.pdbx_description
1 polymer ?
#
loop_
_entity_poly.entity_id
_entity_poly.type
_entity_poly.pdbx_seq_one_letter_code
_entity_poly.pdbx_strand_id
1 'polypeptide(L)'
;YAFNTQSKQLEQTTRSTVAANPTLYTNPVDVKESDIRKDTELARQLGDAQLNLSRYRSAAQKLDTLSLSEQRAVAALVGEDKFKAEFMGAQIPTDWLNKLLTGENWRTLPTTAQDAVIGYIGARGAVIAYQKAVSGSGRANKEQLELELQNIPNPLLPKDVREAQFDRFQQNIDQTGAGLPKMVGVERPKEIQQRIEAEEAQKQGATHVYDPNQKKAVPVGTWLQRHFQGIPGVKPL
;
A
#
# COMPACT_ATOMS: atom_id res chain seq x y z
N TYR A 1 -15.90 -10.10 -18.33
CA TYR A 1 -14.96 -10.77 -17.41
C TYR A 1 -15.00 -12.27 -17.63
N ALA A 2 -13.97 -13.00 -17.21
CA ALA A 2 -13.99 -14.47 -17.18
C ALA A 2 -13.10 -14.98 -16.03
N PHE A 3 -13.42 -16.15 -15.50
CA PHE A 3 -12.60 -16.78 -14.46
C PHE A 3 -11.38 -17.45 -15.08
N ASN A 4 -10.18 -17.07 -14.64
CA ASN A 4 -8.93 -17.69 -15.05
C ASN A 4 -8.62 -18.89 -14.14
N THR A 5 -8.53 -20.08 -14.74
CA THR A 5 -8.36 -21.35 -14.04
C THR A 5 -6.98 -21.54 -13.41
N GLN A 6 -5.97 -20.82 -13.89
CA GLN A 6 -4.60 -20.85 -13.38
C GLN A 6 -4.41 -19.88 -12.22
N SER A 7 -4.77 -18.61 -12.42
CA SER A 7 -4.66 -17.58 -11.37
C SER A 7 -5.73 -17.71 -10.29
N LYS A 8 -6.79 -18.49 -10.54
CA LYS A 8 -7.97 -18.64 -9.67
C LYS A 8 -8.68 -17.32 -9.39
N GLN A 9 -8.69 -16.42 -10.38
CA GLN A 9 -9.24 -15.07 -10.25
C GLN A 9 -10.22 -14.76 -11.38
N LEU A 10 -11.17 -13.87 -11.10
CA LEU A 10 -11.95 -13.23 -12.14
C LEU A 10 -11.07 -12.18 -12.82
N GLU A 11 -10.97 -12.18 -14.15
CA GLU A 11 -10.11 -11.28 -14.92
C GLU A 11 -10.91 -10.48 -15.95
N GLN A 12 -10.47 -9.24 -16.18
CA GLN A 12 -10.88 -8.46 -17.34
C GLN A 12 -10.28 -9.07 -18.61
N THR A 13 -11.15 -9.51 -19.51
CA THR A 13 -10.78 -10.14 -20.78
C THR A 13 -11.87 -9.89 -21.83
N THR A 14 -11.60 -10.27 -23.08
CA THR A 14 -12.53 -10.15 -24.21
C THR A 14 -13.13 -11.51 -24.58
N ARG A 15 -14.30 -11.50 -25.23
CA ARG A 15 -14.92 -12.74 -25.74
C ARG A 15 -14.02 -13.50 -26.72
N SER A 16 -13.27 -12.79 -27.56
CA SER A 16 -12.32 -13.40 -28.50
C SER A 16 -11.18 -14.12 -27.77
N THR A 17 -10.60 -13.52 -26.73
CA THR A 17 -9.54 -14.14 -25.93
C THR A 17 -10.03 -15.38 -25.19
N VAL A 18 -11.26 -15.35 -24.64
CA VAL A 18 -11.87 -16.52 -23.99
C VAL A 18 -12.07 -17.66 -24.99
N ALA A 19 -12.62 -17.37 -26.16
CA ALA A 19 -12.85 -18.39 -27.21
C ALA A 19 -11.54 -19.01 -27.70
N ALA A 20 -10.46 -18.23 -27.80
CA ALA A 20 -9.14 -18.72 -28.18
C ALA A 20 -8.45 -19.54 -27.09
N ASN A 21 -8.84 -19.40 -25.82
CA ASN A 21 -8.18 -20.04 -24.67
C ASN A 21 -9.18 -20.75 -23.73
N PRO A 22 -9.94 -21.75 -24.22
CA PRO A 22 -11.06 -22.34 -23.47
C PRO A 22 -10.64 -23.16 -22.25
N THR A 23 -9.37 -23.56 -22.13
CA THR A 23 -8.83 -24.24 -20.94
C THR A 23 -8.37 -23.27 -19.86
N LEU A 24 -8.02 -22.03 -20.25
CA LEU A 24 -7.57 -20.98 -19.34
C LEU A 24 -8.74 -20.21 -18.75
N TYR A 25 -9.76 -19.91 -19.56
CA TYR A 25 -10.89 -19.08 -19.15
C TYR A 25 -12.19 -19.88 -19.11
N THR A 26 -12.92 -19.76 -18.01
CA THR A 26 -14.25 -20.33 -17.83
C THR A 26 -15.25 -19.27 -17.37
N ASN A 27 -16.54 -19.59 -17.48
CA ASN A 27 -17.65 -18.74 -16.99
C ASN A 27 -17.57 -17.27 -17.46
N PRO A 28 -17.55 -17.01 -18.78
CA PRO A 28 -17.54 -15.64 -19.27
C PRO A 28 -18.84 -14.92 -18.87
N VAL A 29 -18.68 -13.69 -18.38
CA VAL A 29 -19.78 -12.79 -18.00
C VAL A 29 -19.61 -11.48 -18.75
N ASP A 30 -20.68 -11.04 -19.42
CA ASP A 30 -20.71 -9.73 -20.04
C ASP A 30 -20.87 -8.64 -18.98
N VAL A 31 -20.07 -7.59 -19.09
CA VAL A 31 -20.03 -6.46 -18.15
C VAL A 31 -20.03 -5.16 -18.93
N LYS A 32 -20.69 -4.14 -18.39
CA LYS A 32 -20.77 -2.83 -19.04
C LYS A 32 -19.47 -2.06 -18.84
N GLU A 33 -19.14 -1.17 -19.76
CA GLU A 33 -17.98 -0.28 -19.64
C GLU A 33 -18.02 0.58 -18.37
N SER A 34 -19.22 1.00 -17.93
CA SER A 34 -19.39 1.72 -16.66
C SER A 34 -18.93 0.92 -15.45
N ASP A 35 -19.15 -0.40 -15.45
CA ASP A 35 -18.80 -1.26 -14.33
C ASP A 35 -17.30 -1.58 -14.36
N ILE A 36 -16.73 -1.79 -15.56
CA ILE A 36 -15.28 -1.87 -15.77
C ILE A 36 -14.56 -0.63 -15.23
N ARG A 37 -15.07 0.57 -15.53
CA ARG A 37 -14.49 1.82 -15.02
C ARG A 37 -14.52 1.89 -13.49
N LYS A 38 -15.64 1.53 -12.87
CA LYS A 38 -15.78 1.49 -11.41
C LYS A 38 -14.80 0.51 -10.78
N ASP A 39 -14.75 -0.73 -11.26
CA ASP A 39 -13.84 -1.75 -10.74
C ASP A 39 -12.37 -1.33 -10.89
N THR A 40 -12.03 -0.70 -12.02
CA THR A 40 -10.68 -0.15 -12.26
C THR A 40 -10.33 0.93 -11.24
N GLU A 41 -11.26 1.83 -10.94
CA GLU A 41 -11.04 2.90 -9.96
C GLU A 41 -10.92 2.34 -8.53
N LEU A 42 -11.78 1.39 -8.15
CA LEU A 42 -11.68 0.71 -6.86
C LEU A 42 -10.35 -0.04 -6.71
N ALA A 43 -9.92 -0.75 -7.76
CA ALA A 43 -8.64 -1.46 -7.77
C ALA A 43 -7.45 -0.50 -7.61
N ARG A 44 -7.49 0.67 -8.26
CA ARG A 44 -6.45 1.72 -8.10
C ARG A 44 -6.43 2.29 -6.69
N GLN A 45 -7.59 2.64 -6.13
CA GLN A 45 -7.69 3.17 -4.77
C GLN A 45 -7.16 2.16 -3.74
N LEU A 46 -7.50 0.89 -3.89
CA LEU A 46 -6.96 -0.16 -3.03
C LEU A 46 -5.45 -0.36 -3.23
N GLY A 47 -4.97 -0.23 -4.47
CA GLY A 47 -3.55 -0.25 -4.78
C GLY A 47 -2.78 0.92 -4.14
N ASP A 48 -3.35 2.12 -4.15
CA ASP A 48 -2.79 3.29 -3.46
C ASP A 48 -2.74 3.08 -1.94
N ALA A 49 -3.78 2.46 -1.37
CA ALA A 49 -3.79 2.09 0.04
C ALA A 49 -2.65 1.13 0.38
N GLN A 50 -2.51 0.08 -0.42
CA GLN A 50 -1.43 -0.88 -0.27
C GLN A 50 -0.05 -0.21 -0.39
N LEU A 51 0.16 0.62 -1.40
CA LEU A 51 1.43 1.29 -1.66
C LEU A 51 1.90 2.08 -0.43
N ASN A 52 0.99 2.87 0.15
CA ASN A 52 1.27 3.67 1.32
C ASN A 52 1.47 2.81 2.58
N LEU A 53 0.65 1.77 2.77
CA LEU A 53 0.80 0.84 3.89
C LEU A 53 2.15 0.11 3.85
N SER A 54 2.55 -0.42 2.69
CA SER A 54 3.81 -1.14 2.51
C SER A 54 5.02 -0.24 2.76
N ARG A 55 5.02 0.98 2.21
CA ARG A 55 6.09 1.95 2.45
C ARG A 55 6.18 2.31 3.92
N TYR A 56 5.03 2.53 4.57
CA TYR A 56 5.01 2.83 5.98
C TYR A 56 5.53 1.67 6.84
N ARG A 57 5.06 0.44 6.61
CA ARG A 57 5.55 -0.75 7.33
C ARG A 57 7.07 -0.88 7.23
N SER A 58 7.62 -0.74 6.02
CA SER A 58 9.06 -0.85 5.80
C SER A 58 9.86 0.25 6.48
N ALA A 59 9.34 1.48 6.53
CA ALA A 59 9.97 2.57 7.28
C ALA A 59 9.85 2.38 8.80
N ALA A 60 8.69 1.95 9.29
CA ALA A 60 8.42 1.71 10.71
C ALA A 60 9.32 0.61 11.30
N GLN A 61 9.64 -0.43 10.54
CA GLN A 61 10.59 -1.47 10.95
C GLN A 61 12.00 -0.94 11.22
N LYS A 62 12.39 0.16 10.56
CA LYS A 62 13.70 0.81 10.75
C LYS A 62 13.72 1.68 12.02
N LEU A 63 12.58 2.05 12.59
CA LEU A 63 12.52 2.84 13.84
C LEU A 63 13.18 2.12 15.01
N ASP A 64 13.10 0.79 15.03
CA ASP A 64 13.69 -0.03 16.11
C ASP A 64 15.22 0.00 16.11
N THR A 65 15.82 0.48 15.02
CA THR A 65 17.28 0.63 14.88
C THR A 65 17.78 2.01 15.31
N LEU A 66 16.86 2.95 15.58
CA LEU A 66 17.20 4.30 16.02
C LEU A 66 17.72 4.29 17.46
N SER A 67 18.63 5.22 17.76
CA SER A 67 19.06 5.52 19.12
C SER A 67 17.90 6.07 19.97
N LEU A 68 18.03 5.99 21.30
CA LEU A 68 17.02 6.51 22.23
C LEU A 68 16.73 8.01 22.02
N SER A 69 17.74 8.82 21.69
CA SER A 69 17.56 10.24 21.38
C SER A 69 16.72 10.47 20.12
N GLU A 70 16.96 9.68 19.07
CA GLU A 70 16.22 9.77 17.81
C GLU A 70 14.79 9.28 17.98
N GLN A 71 14.57 8.20 18.73
CA GLN A 71 13.22 7.73 19.08
C GLN A 71 12.43 8.80 19.86
N ARG A 72 13.08 9.52 20.78
CA ARG A 72 12.46 10.65 21.51
C ARG A 72 12.13 11.82 20.59
N ALA A 73 12.97 12.11 19.59
CA ALA A 73 12.69 13.15 18.61
C ALA A 73 11.48 12.79 17.75
N VAL A 74 11.37 11.53 17.29
CA VAL A 74 10.15 11.02 16.62
C VAL A 74 8.94 11.12 17.54
N ALA A 75 9.08 10.74 18.81
CA ALA A 75 8.02 10.85 19.80
C ALA A 75 7.55 12.28 20.04
N ALA A 76 8.46 13.24 20.06
CA ALA A 76 8.12 14.65 20.22
C ALA A 76 7.29 15.17 19.03
N LEU A 77 7.58 14.74 17.81
CA LEU A 77 6.84 15.14 16.63
C LEU A 77 5.46 14.46 16.53
N VAL A 78 5.42 13.14 16.72
CA VAL A 78 4.18 12.35 16.55
C VAL A 78 3.27 12.47 17.78
N GLY A 79 3.84 12.69 18.95
CA GLY A 79 3.14 12.78 20.22
C GLY A 79 2.46 14.13 20.48
N GLU A 80 2.80 15.17 19.71
CA GLU A 80 2.23 16.52 19.87
C GLU A 80 0.71 16.51 19.70
N ASP A 81 -0.02 17.18 20.59
CA ASP A 81 -1.50 17.21 20.53
C ASP A 81 -2.01 17.79 19.22
N LYS A 82 -1.28 18.77 18.65
CA LYS A 82 -1.57 19.29 17.30
C LYS A 82 -1.35 18.24 16.23
N PHE A 83 -0.26 17.48 16.29
CA PHE A 83 -0.06 16.35 15.38
C PHE A 83 -1.25 15.42 15.46
N LYS A 84 -1.65 14.97 16.66
CA LYS A 84 -2.76 14.02 16.84
C LYS A 84 -4.09 14.60 16.34
N ALA A 85 -4.43 15.82 16.71
CA ALA A 85 -5.68 16.46 16.30
C ALA A 85 -5.76 16.60 14.76
N GLU A 86 -4.70 17.06 14.12
CA GLU A 86 -4.65 17.23 12.66
C GLU A 86 -4.49 15.89 11.92
N PHE A 87 -3.86 14.90 12.56
CA PHE A 87 -3.73 13.53 12.07
C PHE A 87 -5.07 12.79 12.08
N MET A 88 -5.88 13.02 13.10
CA MET A 88 -7.22 12.44 13.22
C MET A 88 -8.29 13.19 12.39
N GLY A 89 -7.97 14.39 11.90
CA GLY A 89 -8.88 15.18 11.06
C GLY A 89 -9.13 14.57 9.67
N ALA A 90 -10.15 15.06 8.97
CA ALA A 90 -10.44 14.65 7.59
C ALA A 90 -9.49 15.28 6.54
N GLN A 91 -8.76 16.33 6.91
CA GLN A 91 -7.82 17.05 6.05
C GLN A 91 -6.50 17.26 6.82
N ILE A 92 -5.39 17.28 6.09
CA ILE A 92 -4.09 17.68 6.64
C ILE A 92 -3.92 19.17 6.32
N PRO A 93 -3.83 20.08 7.30
CA PRO A 93 -3.58 21.47 7.00
C PRO A 93 -2.18 21.64 6.40
N THR A 94 -2.11 22.31 5.25
CA THR A 94 -0.84 22.59 4.56
C THR A 94 0.10 23.41 5.43
N ASP A 95 -0.44 24.32 6.25
CA ASP A 95 0.37 25.17 7.14
C ASP A 95 1.02 24.38 8.26
N TRP A 96 0.31 23.38 8.81
CA TRP A 96 0.88 22.47 9.79
C TRP A 96 1.97 21.61 9.16
N LEU A 97 1.71 21.04 7.98
CA LEU A 97 2.70 20.22 7.28
C LEU A 97 3.96 21.02 6.92
N ASN A 98 3.80 22.25 6.44
CA ASN A 98 4.92 23.15 6.15
C ASN A 98 5.70 23.48 7.42
N LYS A 99 5.03 23.74 8.55
CA LYS A 99 5.70 23.98 9.84
C LYS A 99 6.46 22.74 10.33
N LEU A 100 5.89 21.55 10.17
CA LEU A 100 6.57 20.29 10.48
C LEU A 100 7.85 20.16 9.63
N LEU A 101 7.73 20.26 8.30
CA LEU A 101 8.84 20.05 7.36
C LEU A 101 9.93 21.13 7.43
N THR A 102 9.60 22.32 7.90
CA THR A 102 10.57 23.42 8.07
C THR A 102 11.12 23.53 9.49
N GLY A 103 10.56 22.78 10.45
CA GLY A 103 10.96 22.77 11.84
C GLY A 103 12.37 22.21 12.06
N GLU A 104 13.09 22.76 13.02
CA GLU A 104 14.42 22.30 13.40
C GLU A 104 14.42 20.83 13.84
N ASN A 105 13.40 20.43 14.61
CA ASN A 105 13.21 19.04 15.05
C ASN A 105 13.02 18.06 13.89
N TRP A 106 12.47 18.50 12.75
CA TRP A 106 12.36 17.66 11.56
C TRP A 106 13.71 17.53 10.83
N ARG A 107 14.42 18.64 10.68
CA ARG A 107 15.69 18.71 9.95
C ARG A 107 16.81 17.94 10.64
N THR A 108 16.77 17.81 11.96
CA THR A 108 17.75 17.07 12.75
C THR A 108 17.47 15.57 12.84
N LEU A 109 16.31 15.11 12.35
CA LEU A 109 16.01 13.68 12.30
C LEU A 109 16.85 12.96 11.25
N PRO A 110 17.31 11.74 11.53
CA PRO A 110 17.82 10.82 10.52
C PRO A 110 16.79 10.57 9.42
N THR A 111 17.23 10.27 8.21
CA THR A 111 16.35 9.97 7.07
C THR A 111 15.40 8.80 7.37
N THR A 112 15.85 7.78 8.10
CA THR A 112 14.99 6.65 8.51
C THR A 112 13.84 7.09 9.42
N ALA A 113 14.07 8.04 10.31
CA ALA A 113 13.05 8.61 11.18
C ALA A 113 12.08 9.51 10.39
N GLN A 114 12.60 10.31 9.45
CA GLN A 114 11.79 11.12 8.55
C GLN A 114 10.88 10.24 7.68
N ASP A 115 11.42 9.18 7.08
CA ASP A 115 10.67 8.22 6.26
C ASP A 115 9.53 7.57 7.04
N ALA A 116 9.75 7.24 8.32
CA ALA A 116 8.73 6.65 9.16
C ALA A 116 7.61 7.63 9.50
N VAL A 117 7.94 8.90 9.78
CA VAL A 117 6.93 9.94 10.02
C VAL A 117 6.16 10.27 8.74
N ILE A 118 6.84 10.38 7.59
CA ILE A 118 6.19 10.52 6.28
C ILE A 118 5.28 9.33 5.99
N GLY A 119 5.76 8.11 6.25
CA GLY A 119 4.97 6.89 6.08
C GLY A 119 3.73 6.90 6.97
N TYR A 120 3.85 7.34 8.23
CA TYR A 120 2.72 7.45 9.13
C TYR A 120 1.69 8.47 8.63
N ILE A 121 2.14 9.64 8.13
CA ILE A 121 1.27 10.63 7.48
C ILE A 121 0.60 10.03 6.23
N GLY A 122 1.35 9.31 5.39
CA GLY A 122 0.87 8.66 4.17
C GLY A 122 -0.14 7.55 4.44
N ALA A 123 -0.04 6.85 5.57
CA ALA A 123 -0.97 5.82 5.98
C ALA A 123 -2.41 6.34 6.20
N ARG A 124 -2.59 7.64 6.47
CA ARG A 124 -3.94 8.27 6.44
C ARG A 124 -4.56 8.22 5.06
N GLY A 125 -3.76 8.55 4.05
CA GLY A 125 -4.17 8.41 2.65
C GLY A 125 -4.57 6.98 2.34
N ALA A 126 -3.85 6.00 2.91
CA ALA A 126 -4.20 4.59 2.78
C ALA A 126 -5.56 4.25 3.38
N VAL A 127 -5.87 4.71 4.60
CA VAL A 127 -7.18 4.50 5.23
C VAL A 127 -8.30 5.12 4.40
N ILE A 128 -8.12 6.34 3.91
CA ILE A 128 -9.13 7.02 3.08
C ILE A 128 -9.35 6.26 1.77
N ALA A 129 -8.28 5.86 1.09
CA ALA A 129 -8.36 5.13 -0.16
C ALA A 129 -8.99 3.74 0.03
N TYR A 130 -8.62 3.04 1.10
CA TYR A 130 -9.25 1.78 1.51
C TYR A 130 -10.76 1.96 1.80
N GLN A 131 -11.14 2.98 2.57
CA GLN A 131 -12.54 3.23 2.89
C GLN A 131 -13.38 3.57 1.65
N LYS A 132 -12.82 4.32 0.69
CA LYS A 132 -13.48 4.54 -0.61
C LYS A 132 -13.65 3.23 -1.39
N ALA A 133 -12.62 2.37 -1.39
CA ALA A 133 -12.66 1.08 -2.06
C ALA A 133 -13.70 0.12 -1.44
N VAL A 134 -13.82 0.08 -0.11
CA VAL A 134 -14.76 -0.79 0.61
C VAL A 134 -16.19 -0.29 0.52
N SER A 135 -16.41 1.01 0.70
CA SER A 135 -17.78 1.57 0.74
C SER A 135 -18.38 1.82 -0.65
N GLY A 136 -17.57 1.75 -1.72
CA GLY A 136 -18.00 2.05 -3.09
C GLY A 136 -18.49 3.50 -3.27
N SER A 137 -18.24 4.37 -2.30
CA SER A 137 -18.70 5.75 -2.28
C SER A 137 -17.59 6.67 -1.74
N GLY A 138 -17.56 7.91 -2.25
CA GLY A 138 -16.69 8.94 -1.67
C GLY A 138 -17.16 9.46 -0.30
N ARG A 139 -18.26 8.92 0.24
CA ARG A 139 -18.87 9.33 1.51
C ARG A 139 -18.59 8.26 2.57
N ALA A 140 -17.35 8.23 3.07
CA ALA A 140 -17.09 7.53 4.32
C ALA A 140 -17.87 8.23 5.45
N ASN A 141 -18.48 7.46 6.35
CA ASN A 141 -19.03 8.05 7.57
C ASN A 141 -17.86 8.63 8.37
N LYS A 142 -17.96 9.90 8.80
CA LYS A 142 -16.83 10.62 9.41
C LYS A 142 -16.36 9.90 10.67
N GLU A 143 -17.29 9.39 11.47
CA GLU A 143 -16.99 8.62 12.68
C GLU A 143 -16.31 7.29 12.35
N GLN A 144 -16.71 6.60 11.27
CA GLN A 144 -16.03 5.36 10.84
C GLN A 144 -14.62 5.65 10.35
N LEU A 145 -14.44 6.73 9.58
CA LEU A 145 -13.12 7.14 9.12
C LEU A 145 -12.22 7.50 10.30
N GLU A 146 -12.72 8.26 11.27
CA GLU A 146 -11.98 8.60 12.49
C GLU A 146 -11.60 7.35 13.28
N LEU A 147 -12.49 6.38 13.45
CA LEU A 147 -12.17 5.11 14.11
C LEU A 147 -11.05 4.34 13.38
N GLU A 148 -11.06 4.33 12.05
CA GLU A 148 -10.04 3.64 11.26
C GLU A 148 -8.70 4.38 11.25
N LEU A 149 -8.73 5.72 11.31
CA LEU A 149 -7.53 6.53 11.49
C LEU A 149 -6.84 6.25 12.84
N GLN A 150 -7.59 5.89 13.90
CA GLN A 150 -7.02 5.47 15.19
C GLN A 150 -6.32 4.11 15.10
N ASN A 151 -6.68 3.29 14.12
CA ASN A 151 -6.09 1.97 13.92
C ASN A 151 -4.79 1.99 13.12
N ILE A 152 -4.39 3.16 12.58
CA ILE A 152 -3.09 3.29 11.91
C ILE A 152 -1.99 3.01 12.94
N PRO A 153 -1.03 2.11 12.65
CA PRO A 153 0.05 1.81 13.58
C PRO A 153 0.79 3.07 13.99
N ASN A 154 0.75 3.42 15.28
CA ASN A 154 1.50 4.57 15.77
C ASN A 154 2.99 4.18 15.83
N PRO A 155 3.90 4.99 15.25
CA PRO A 155 5.33 4.68 15.20
C PRO A 155 5.99 4.58 16.59
N LEU A 156 5.32 5.02 17.66
CA LEU A 156 5.82 4.95 19.03
C LEU A 156 5.40 3.69 19.77
N LEU A 157 4.52 2.87 19.20
CA LEU A 157 4.11 1.61 19.81
C LEU A 157 5.26 0.60 19.77
N PRO A 158 5.29 -0.36 20.72
CA PRO A 158 6.18 -1.51 20.65
C PRO A 158 6.08 -2.23 19.30
N LYS A 159 7.22 -2.75 18.83
CA LYS A 159 7.34 -3.38 17.50
C LYS A 159 6.27 -4.45 17.27
N ASP A 160 6.09 -5.37 18.21
CA ASP A 160 5.12 -6.46 18.14
C ASP A 160 3.68 -5.94 17.99
N VAL A 161 3.32 -4.88 18.70
CA VAL A 161 2.01 -4.24 18.60
C VAL A 161 1.83 -3.57 17.23
N ARG A 162 2.83 -2.83 16.73
CA ARG A 162 2.78 -2.19 15.40
C ARG A 162 2.64 -3.24 14.30
N GLU A 163 3.45 -4.29 14.33
CA GLU A 163 3.41 -5.36 13.32
C GLU A 163 2.05 -6.07 13.32
N ALA A 164 1.47 -6.34 14.49
CA ALA A 164 0.12 -6.92 14.57
C ALA A 164 -0.95 -5.99 13.98
N GLN A 165 -0.83 -4.67 14.15
CA GLN A 165 -1.75 -3.71 13.52
C GLN A 165 -1.53 -3.61 12.00
N PHE A 166 -0.28 -3.64 11.52
CA PHE A 166 0.04 -3.73 10.09
C PHE A 166 -0.56 -4.99 9.47
N ASP A 167 -0.42 -6.14 10.12
CA ASP A 167 -0.95 -7.42 9.63
C ASP A 167 -2.48 -7.41 9.51
N ARG A 168 -3.18 -6.81 10.49
CA ARG A 168 -4.64 -6.66 10.43
C ARG A 168 -5.07 -5.78 9.26
N PHE A 169 -4.41 -4.64 9.06
CA PHE A 169 -4.72 -3.78 7.92
C PHE A 169 -4.39 -4.47 6.59
N GLN A 170 -3.26 -5.18 6.52
CA GLN A 170 -2.91 -5.96 5.33
C GLN A 170 -3.97 -7.02 5.01
N GLN A 171 -4.44 -7.76 6.02
CA GLN A 171 -5.51 -8.75 5.85
C GLN A 171 -6.80 -8.12 5.32
N ASN A 172 -7.16 -6.93 5.81
CA ASN A 172 -8.31 -6.18 5.32
C ASN A 172 -8.16 -5.80 3.84
N ILE A 173 -6.99 -5.26 3.45
CA ILE A 173 -6.69 -4.92 2.06
C ILE A 173 -6.73 -6.16 1.17
N ASP A 174 -6.13 -7.27 1.61
CA ASP A 174 -6.11 -8.53 0.87
C ASP A 174 -7.52 -9.10 0.67
N GLN A 175 -8.35 -9.06 1.72
CA GLN A 175 -9.74 -9.52 1.65
C GLN A 175 -10.57 -8.67 0.70
N THR A 176 -10.46 -7.35 0.77
CA THR A 176 -11.15 -6.45 -0.18
C THR A 176 -10.67 -6.68 -1.61
N GLY A 177 -9.35 -6.83 -1.81
CA GLY A 177 -8.76 -7.04 -3.13
C GLY A 177 -9.10 -8.40 -3.75
N ALA A 178 -9.32 -9.43 -2.93
CA ALA A 178 -9.78 -10.73 -3.38
C ALA A 178 -11.18 -10.67 -4.02
N GLY A 179 -12.02 -9.74 -3.58
CA GLY A 179 -13.37 -9.52 -4.13
C GLY A 179 -13.38 -8.80 -5.49
N LEU A 180 -12.28 -8.16 -5.90
CA LEU A 180 -12.22 -7.39 -7.14
C LEU A 180 -11.70 -8.25 -8.33
N PRO A 181 -12.22 -8.02 -9.56
CA PRO A 181 -11.62 -8.59 -10.76
C PRO A 181 -10.20 -8.07 -10.98
N LYS A 182 -9.33 -8.89 -11.60
CA LYS A 182 -8.01 -8.45 -12.06
C LYS A 182 -8.21 -7.60 -13.30
N MET A 183 -7.94 -6.30 -13.17
CA MET A 183 -8.09 -5.35 -14.27
C MET A 183 -6.83 -5.33 -15.13
N VAL A 184 -7.01 -5.11 -16.44
CA VAL A 184 -5.88 -5.00 -17.37
C VAL A 184 -5.09 -3.74 -17.03
N GLY A 185 -3.78 -3.88 -16.82
CA GLY A 185 -2.89 -2.76 -16.54
C GLY A 185 -3.01 -2.15 -15.15
N VAL A 186 -3.69 -2.80 -14.20
CA VAL A 186 -3.76 -2.37 -12.80
C VAL A 186 -3.13 -3.44 -11.90
N GLU A 187 -2.12 -3.04 -11.13
CA GLU A 187 -1.51 -3.91 -10.12
C GLU A 187 -2.53 -4.21 -9.00
N ARG A 188 -2.55 -5.45 -8.52
CA ARG A 188 -3.29 -5.86 -7.33
C ARG A 188 -2.51 -5.46 -6.08
N PRO A 189 -3.19 -5.30 -4.92
CA PRO A 189 -2.51 -5.01 -3.66
C PRO A 189 -1.34 -5.96 -3.38
N LYS A 190 -1.55 -7.27 -3.47
CA LYS A 190 -0.47 -8.24 -3.25
C LYS A 190 0.74 -8.05 -4.18
N GLU A 191 0.51 -7.67 -5.44
CA GLU A 191 1.60 -7.40 -6.39
C GLU A 191 2.38 -6.14 -6.00
N ILE A 192 1.68 -5.08 -5.60
CA ILE A 192 2.27 -3.83 -5.09
C ILE A 192 3.07 -4.11 -3.82
N GLN A 193 2.53 -4.90 -2.90
CA GLN A 193 3.21 -5.29 -1.66
C GLN A 193 4.55 -5.95 -1.97
N GLN A 194 4.53 -7.01 -2.79
CA GLN A 194 5.74 -7.75 -3.14
C GLN A 194 6.76 -6.86 -3.88
N ARG A 195 6.29 -5.95 -4.74
CA ARG A 195 7.16 -4.97 -5.41
C ARG A 195 7.86 -4.08 -4.40
N ILE A 196 7.13 -3.47 -3.48
CA ILE A 196 7.70 -2.56 -2.47
C ILE A 196 8.65 -3.31 -1.53
N GLU A 197 8.30 -4.51 -1.09
CA GLU A 197 9.18 -5.35 -0.27
C GLU A 197 10.50 -5.66 -1.00
N ALA A 198 10.45 -5.99 -2.29
CA ALA A 198 11.64 -6.24 -3.10
C ALA A 198 12.47 -4.97 -3.34
N GLU A 199 11.83 -3.84 -3.65
CA GLU A 199 12.50 -2.53 -3.79
C GLU A 199 13.23 -2.14 -2.48
N GLU A 200 12.58 -2.31 -1.32
CA GLU A 200 13.17 -2.01 -0.02
C GLU A 200 14.28 -2.98 0.36
N ALA A 201 14.13 -4.27 0.07
CA ALA A 201 15.20 -5.26 0.24
C ALA A 201 16.42 -4.89 -0.61
N GLN A 202 16.21 -4.46 -1.87
CA GLN A 202 17.29 -4.00 -2.74
C GLN A 202 18.01 -2.77 -2.18
N LYS A 203 17.27 -1.79 -1.66
CA LYS A 203 17.87 -0.61 -1.00
C LYS A 203 18.70 -0.98 0.23
N GLN A 204 18.36 -2.08 0.89
CA GLN A 204 19.12 -2.65 2.02
C GLN A 204 20.29 -3.54 1.57
N GLY A 205 20.59 -3.61 0.27
CA GLY A 205 21.72 -4.35 -0.28
C GLY A 205 21.40 -5.81 -0.64
N ALA A 206 20.14 -6.24 -0.57
CA ALA A 206 19.77 -7.58 -1.01
C ALA A 206 20.00 -7.72 -2.52
N THR A 207 20.81 -8.70 -2.90
CA THR A 207 21.06 -9.03 -4.31
C THR A 207 20.07 -10.06 -4.85
N HIS A 208 19.37 -10.79 -3.96
CA HIS A 208 18.39 -11.81 -4.31
C HIS A 208 17.11 -11.70 -3.47
N VAL A 209 15.97 -12.06 -4.07
CA VAL A 209 14.66 -12.24 -3.41
C VAL A 209 14.14 -13.64 -3.72
N TYR A 210 13.32 -14.19 -2.84
CA TYR A 210 12.67 -15.47 -3.08
C TYR A 210 11.50 -15.31 -4.06
N ASP A 211 11.55 -16.02 -5.18
CA ASP A 211 10.44 -16.09 -6.13
C ASP A 211 9.55 -17.30 -5.80
N PRO A 212 8.32 -17.09 -5.30
CA PRO A 212 7.42 -18.19 -4.94
C PRO A 212 6.95 -19.01 -6.14
N ASN A 213 6.93 -18.44 -7.36
CA ASN A 213 6.55 -19.16 -8.58
C ASN A 213 7.65 -20.12 -9.03
N GLN A 214 8.92 -19.77 -8.78
CA GLN A 214 10.08 -20.60 -9.13
C GLN A 214 10.65 -21.39 -7.95
N LYS A 215 10.13 -21.14 -6.75
CA LYS A 215 10.57 -21.73 -5.47
C LYS A 215 12.08 -21.60 -5.25
N LYS A 216 12.69 -20.50 -5.69
CA LYS A 216 14.13 -20.26 -5.58
C LYS A 216 14.45 -18.78 -5.40
N ALA A 217 15.64 -18.51 -4.87
CA ALA A 217 16.20 -17.16 -4.85
C ALA A 217 16.57 -16.73 -6.28
N VAL A 218 16.19 -15.50 -6.64
CA VAL A 218 16.46 -14.89 -7.94
C VAL A 218 17.00 -13.49 -7.75
N PRO A 219 17.82 -12.97 -8.68
CA PRO A 219 18.33 -11.60 -8.57
C PRO A 219 17.20 -10.57 -8.50
N VAL A 220 17.28 -9.62 -7.57
CA VAL A 220 16.18 -8.65 -7.33
C VAL A 220 15.84 -7.84 -8.57
N GLY A 221 16.86 -7.33 -9.27
CA GLY A 221 16.65 -6.58 -10.52
C GLY A 221 15.92 -7.39 -11.59
N THR A 222 16.29 -8.67 -11.76
CA THR A 222 15.62 -9.57 -12.72
C THR A 222 14.19 -9.89 -12.29
N TRP A 223 13.94 -10.07 -10.99
CA TRP A 223 12.61 -10.35 -10.47
C TRP A 223 11.67 -9.16 -10.65
N LEU A 224 12.14 -7.95 -10.30
CA LEU A 224 11.40 -6.70 -10.50
C LEU A 224 11.10 -6.47 -11.98
N GLN A 225 12.10 -6.67 -12.85
CA GLN A 225 11.94 -6.55 -14.29
C GLN A 225 10.88 -7.51 -14.84
N ARG A 226 10.94 -8.79 -14.45
CA ARG A 226 10.01 -9.81 -14.97
C ARG A 226 8.57 -9.59 -14.52
N HIS A 227 8.36 -9.12 -13.29
CA HIS A 227 7.02 -9.03 -12.71
C HIS A 227 6.38 -7.65 -12.90
N PHE A 228 7.16 -6.58 -13.16
CA PHE A 228 6.64 -5.22 -13.14
C PHE A 228 7.08 -4.30 -14.30
N GLN A 229 7.88 -4.75 -15.28
CA GLN A 229 8.13 -3.94 -16.49
C GLN A 229 6.93 -3.93 -17.44
N GLY A 230 6.54 -2.72 -17.86
CA GLY A 230 5.37 -2.44 -18.72
C GLY A 230 4.46 -1.30 -18.22
N ILE A 231 4.72 -0.75 -17.02
CA ILE A 231 3.94 0.33 -16.41
C ILE A 231 4.68 1.67 -16.60
N PRO A 232 4.02 2.74 -17.08
CA PRO A 232 4.67 4.03 -17.30
C PRO A 232 5.19 4.61 -15.97
N GLY A 233 6.50 4.88 -15.90
CA GLY A 233 7.16 5.52 -14.76
C GLY A 233 8.47 4.87 -14.31
N VAL A 234 8.72 3.62 -14.69
CA VAL A 234 10.01 2.95 -14.40
C VAL A 234 10.92 3.13 -15.61
N LYS A 235 11.86 4.09 -15.53
CA LYS A 235 12.95 4.15 -16.53
C LYS A 235 13.85 2.92 -16.34
N PRO A 236 14.20 2.20 -17.43
CA PRO A 236 15.27 1.22 -17.36
C PRO A 236 16.58 1.96 -17.04
N LEU A 237 17.39 1.34 -16.17
CA LEU A 237 18.78 1.72 -15.94
C LEU A 237 19.60 1.54 -17.23
#